data_AF-A0A258SSK7-F1
#
_entry.id   AF-A0A258SSK7-F1
#
_cell.length_a   1.000
_cell.length_b   1.000
_cell.length_c   1.000
_cell.angle_alpha   90.00
_cell.angle_beta   90.00
_cell.angle_gamma   90.00
#
_symmetry.space_group_name_H-M   'P 1'
#
loop_
_entity.id
_entity.type
_entity.pdbx_description
1 polymer ?
#
loop_
_entity_poly.entity_id
_entity_poly.type
_entity_poly.pdbx_seq_one_letter_code
_entity_poly.pdbx_strand_id
1 'polypeptide(L)' 'LVGTTMLLVMLLRSIAGHFTPDHHFAFEAVSWYWHFVDVVWVLLFILVYWMI' A
#
# COMPACT_ATOMS: atom_id res chain seq x y z
N LEU A 1 -6.21 -8.23 -0.92
CA LEU A 1 -7.18 -8.15 0.20
C LEU A 1 -6.61 -7.40 1.41
N VAL A 2 -5.47 -7.84 1.97
CA VAL A 2 -4.88 -7.23 3.18
C VAL A 2 -4.44 -5.77 2.93
N GLY A 3 -3.71 -5.49 1.86
CA GLY A 3 -3.28 -4.12 1.60
C GLY A 3 -4.44 -3.18 1.21
N THR A 4 -5.47 -3.68 0.51
CA THR A 4 -6.69 -2.90 0.23
C THR A 4 -7.44 -2.54 1.51
N THR A 5 -7.51 -3.45 2.48
CA THR A 5 -8.11 -3.15 3.79
C THR A 5 -7.28 -2.16 4.60
N MET A 6 -5.94 -2.25 4.54
CA MET A 6 -5.05 -1.30 5.22
C MET A 6 -5.19 0.11 4.62
N LEU A 7 -5.24 0.24 3.30
CA LEU A 7 -5.48 1.52 2.62
C LEU A 7 -6.86 2.09 2.94
N LEU A 8 -7.90 1.25 2.99
CA LEU A 8 -9.24 1.69 3.40
C LEU A 8 -9.25 2.23 4.83
N VAL A 9 -8.58 1.56 5.77
CA VAL A 9 -8.45 2.05 7.15
C VAL A 9 -7.67 3.35 7.20
N MET A 10 -6.57 3.48 6.44
CA MET A 10 -5.84 4.75 6.34
C MET A 10 -6.71 5.87 5.77
N LEU A 11 -7.51 5.61 4.73
CA LEU A 11 -8.45 6.58 4.16
C LEU A 11 -9.47 7.06 5.19
N LEU A 12 -10.10 6.14 5.92
CA LEU A 12 -11.06 6.48 6.98
C LEU A 12 -10.40 7.29 8.11
N ARG A 13 -9.18 6.95 8.50
CA ARG A 13 -8.41 7.70 9.51
C ARG A 13 -8.02 9.10 9.02
N SER A 14 -7.70 9.27 7.73
CA SER A 14 -7.42 10.56 7.11
C SER A 14 -8.64 11.46 7.10
N ILE A 15 -9.81 10.93 6.72
CA ILE A 15 -11.07 11.69 6.73
C ILE A 15 -11.44 12.12 8.15
N ALA A 16 -11.18 11.28 9.15
CA ALA A 16 -11.40 11.59 10.56
C ALA A 16 -10.34 12.54 11.17
N GLY A 17 -9.37 13.04 10.40
CA GLY A 17 -8.38 14.02 10.86
C GLY A 17 -7.30 13.47 11.78
N HIS A 18 -7.07 12.15 11.82
CA HIS A 18 -6.13 11.50 12.75
C HIS A 18 -4.66 11.58 12.33
N PHE A 19 -4.33 12.30 11.25
CA PHE A 19 -2.96 12.48 10.79
C PHE A 19 -2.57 13.95 10.88
N THR A 20 -1.41 14.20 11.48
CA THR A 20 -0.73 15.50 11.42
C THR A 20 0.56 15.33 10.61
N PRO A 21 1.13 16.43 10.08
CA PRO A 21 2.39 16.39 9.33
C PRO A 21 3.54 15.74 10.09
N ASP A 22 3.51 15.71 11.43
CA ASP A 22 4.53 15.04 12.24
C ASP A 22 4.14 13.61 12.65
N HIS A 23 2.86 13.23 12.56
CA HIS A 23 2.33 11.92 13.00
C HIS A 23 1.59 11.19 11.86
N HIS A 24 2.30 10.90 10.77
CA HIS A 24 1.76 10.17 9.62
C HIS A 24 2.54 8.88 9.27
N PHE A 25 3.38 8.39 10.19
CA PHE A 25 4.19 7.17 10.00
C PHE A 25 3.35 5.94 9.61
N ALA A 26 2.16 5.77 10.19
CA ALA A 26 1.27 4.65 9.84
C ALA A 26 0.78 4.71 8.38
N PHE A 27 0.56 5.92 7.86
CA PHE A 27 0.21 6.12 6.45
C PHE A 27 1.40 5.78 5.55
N GLU A 28 2.60 6.26 5.92
CA GLU A 28 3.84 5.96 5.20
C GLU A 28 4.11 4.45 5.15
N ALA A 29 4.08 3.76 6.29
CA ALA A 29 4.31 2.32 6.35
C ALA A 29 3.34 1.50 5.48
N VAL A 30 2.06 1.88 5.44
CA VAL A 30 1.05 1.22 4.58
C VAL A 30 1.31 1.52 3.10
N SER A 31 1.76 2.73 2.76
CA SER A 31 2.15 3.08 1.39
C SER A 31 3.34 2.24 0.92
N TRP A 32 4.38 2.10 1.75
CA TRP A 32 5.53 1.22 1.46
C TRP A 32 5.12 -0.24 1.27
N TYR A 33 4.22 -0.75 2.12
CA TYR A 33 3.69 -2.11 1.97
C TYR A 33 2.96 -2.31 0.64
N TRP A 34 2.14 -1.33 0.23
CA TRP A 34 1.40 -1.42 -1.03
C TRP A 34 2.33 -1.40 -2.24
N HIS A 35 3.33 -0.51 -2.24
CA HIS A 35 4.35 -0.47 -3.30
C HIS A 35 5.19 -1.75 -3.37
N PHE A 36 5.49 -2.39 -2.25
CA PHE A 36 6.14 -3.70 -2.27
C PHE A 36 5.32 -4.76 -3.01
N VAL A 37 4.01 -4.82 -2.74
CA VAL A 37 3.09 -5.74 -3.44
C VAL A 37 3.07 -5.45 -4.94
N ASP A 38 3.05 -4.18 -5.35
CA ASP A 38 3.08 -3.78 -6.76
C ASP A 38 4.36 -4.25 -7.47
N VAL A 39 5.53 -4.07 -6.84
CA VAL A 39 6.81 -4.52 -7.41
C VAL A 39 6.85 -6.04 -7.57
N VAL A 40 6.39 -6.79 -6.56
CA VAL A 40 6.30 -8.25 -6.63
C VAL A 40 5.36 -8.67 -7.76
N TRP A 41 4.22 -7.98 -7.91
CA TRP A 41 3.28 -8.27 -8.99
C TRP A 41 3.86 -8.05 -10.38
N VAL A 42 4.55 -6.92 -10.60
CA VAL A 42 5.24 -6.64 -11.87
C VAL A 42 6.30 -7.69 -12.18
N LEU A 43 7.09 -8.09 -11.18
CA LEU A 43 8.10 -9.14 -11.35
C LEU A 43 7.45 -10.47 -11.75
N LEU A 44 6.39 -10.89 -11.06
CA LEU A 44 5.65 -12.12 -11.39
C LEU A 44 5.03 -12.04 -12.79
N PHE A 45 4.48 -10.88 -13.17
CA PHE A 45 3.91 -10.67 -14.50
C PHE A 45 4.95 -10.89 -15.61
N ILE A 46 6.13 -10.28 -15.46
CA ILE A 46 7.21 -10.45 -16.44
C ILE A 46 7.70 -11.90 -16.48
N LEU A 47 8.00 -12.50 -15.32
CA LEU A 47 8.62 -13.82 -15.26
C LEU A 47 7.69 -14.97 -15.64
N VAL A 48 6.39 -14.88 -15.33
CA VAL A 48 5.44 -15.99 -15.50
C VAL A 48 4.55 -15.82 -16.74
N TYR A 49 4.17 -14.59 -17.08
CA TYR A 49 3.18 -14.36 -18.14
C TYR A 49 3.78 -13.80 -19.43
N TRP A 50 4.89 -13.07 -19.36
CA TRP A 50 5.53 -12.49 -20.54
C TRP A 50 6.68 -13.34 -21.08
N MET A 51 7.51 -13.88 -20.18
CA MET A 51 8.73 -14.59 -20.55
C MET A 51 8.53 -16.10 -20.78
N ILE A 52 7.38 -16.64 -20.36
CA ILE A 52 6.91 -18.00 -20.66
C ILE A 52 5.98 -17.94 -21.87
#